data_AF-A0A660WP52-F1
#
_entry.id   AF-A0A660WP52-F1
#
_cell.length_a   1.000
_cell.length_b   1.000
_cell.length_c   1.000
_cell.angle_alpha   90.00
_cell.angle_beta   90.00
_cell.angle_gamma   90.00
#
_symmetry.space_group_name_H-M   'P 1'
#
loop_
_entity.id
_entity.type
_entity.pdbx_description
1 polymer ?
#
loop_
_entity_poly.entity_id
_entity_poly.type
_entity_poly.pdbx_seq_one_letter_code
_entity_poly.pdbx_strand_id
1 'polypeptide(L)'
;MNQKTEAPPKICQTNFFFLHKYSEKPSWFFPSLFNSVSQPKNSLGRPWKRDIILCIEAMKNREIARIFNDIADLLEIKDDNPFKIRAYRRAAMNLEALTQDLDTLVKEDNLNQIPGIGKDLAEKIKEYYKTGKIQGYEDLKKEVPSALLEMMKIPGVGPKTVKLLYEKLNVKSVEELEKLAKAGKLKGLPGIQSKTEENIIKG
;
A
#
# COMPACT_ATOMS: atom_id res chain seq x y z
N MET A 1 9.32 31.36 -11.50
CA MET A 1 9.50 29.89 -11.46
C MET A 1 9.69 29.47 -10.01
N ASN A 2 8.63 29.01 -9.35
CA ASN A 2 8.71 28.41 -8.01
C ASN A 2 7.44 27.56 -7.83
N GLN A 3 7.54 26.28 -8.17
CA GLN A 3 6.48 25.32 -7.85
C GLN A 3 6.67 24.91 -6.39
N LYS A 4 5.90 25.54 -5.50
CA LYS A 4 5.71 25.04 -4.14
C LYS A 4 4.95 23.72 -4.26
N THR A 5 5.59 22.64 -3.85
CA THR A 5 4.95 21.35 -3.58
C THR A 5 3.99 21.54 -2.41
N GLU A 6 2.72 21.80 -2.70
CA GLU A 6 1.67 21.87 -1.69
C GLU A 6 1.36 20.44 -1.20
N ALA A 7 1.50 20.24 0.10
CA ALA A 7 1.13 19.01 0.80
C ALA A 7 -0.34 18.64 0.52
N PRO A 8 -0.70 17.33 0.54
CA PRO A 8 -2.09 16.92 0.30
C PRO A 8 -3.05 17.59 1.29
N PRO A 9 -4.24 18.02 0.85
CA PRO A 9 -5.17 18.78 1.68
C PRO A 9 -5.62 17.95 2.88
N LYS A 10 -5.67 18.60 4.06
CA LYS A 10 -6.09 18.05 5.37
C LYS A 10 -7.48 17.35 5.39
N ILE A 11 -8.23 17.42 4.29
CA ILE A 11 -9.59 16.93 4.12
C ILE A 11 -9.68 15.40 4.25
N CYS A 12 -8.62 14.65 3.93
CA CYS A 12 -8.61 13.20 4.10
C CYS A 12 -8.64 12.73 5.57
N GLN A 13 -8.26 13.58 6.53
CA GLN A 13 -8.25 13.20 7.96
C GLN A 13 -9.55 13.57 8.69
N THR A 14 -10.28 14.58 8.21
CA THR A 14 -11.35 15.20 9.01
C THR A 14 -12.76 14.66 8.72
N ASN A 15 -12.97 13.97 7.60
CA ASN A 15 -14.34 13.67 7.13
C ASN A 15 -14.87 12.25 7.41
N PHE A 16 -14.14 11.43 8.17
CA PHE A 16 -14.64 10.11 8.60
C PHE A 16 -15.93 10.23 9.43
N PHE A 17 -16.08 11.32 10.20
CA PHE A 17 -17.24 11.54 11.06
C PHE A 17 -18.51 11.99 10.30
N PHE A 18 -18.36 12.58 9.11
CA PHE A 18 -19.51 13.13 8.37
C PHE A 18 -20.23 12.06 7.53
N LEU A 19 -19.50 11.04 7.07
CA LEU A 19 -20.06 9.94 6.26
C LEU A 19 -20.94 8.98 7.08
N HIS A 20 -20.61 8.75 8.36
CA HIS A 20 -21.37 7.82 9.20
C HIS A 20 -22.79 8.31 9.54
N LYS A 21 -23.01 9.63 9.52
CA LYS A 21 -24.32 10.23 9.85
C LYS A 21 -25.34 10.16 8.70
N TYR A 22 -24.91 9.76 7.51
CA TYR A 22 -25.74 9.75 6.30
C TYR A 22 -26.01 8.37 5.71
N SER A 23 -25.42 7.27 6.22
CA SER A 23 -25.72 5.92 5.70
C SER A 23 -26.97 5.26 6.32
N GLU A 24 -27.58 5.86 7.35
CA GLU A 24 -28.67 5.24 8.11
C GLU A 24 -30.08 5.81 7.84
N LYS A 25 -30.25 6.74 6.89
CA LYS A 25 -31.57 7.34 6.62
C LYS A 25 -32.27 6.70 5.41
N PRO A 26 -33.53 6.25 5.56
CA PRO A 26 -34.25 5.59 4.48
C PRO A 26 -34.72 6.57 3.39
N SER A 27 -34.77 6.06 2.15
CA SER A 27 -34.89 6.82 0.88
C SER A 27 -36.12 7.73 0.75
N TRP A 28 -37.18 7.48 1.52
CA TRP A 28 -38.42 8.27 1.53
C TRP A 28 -38.41 9.48 2.48
N PHE A 29 -37.34 9.73 3.24
CA PHE A 29 -37.25 10.87 4.18
C PHE A 29 -36.75 12.18 3.52
N PHE A 30 -36.83 12.31 2.19
CA PHE A 30 -36.53 13.55 1.48
C PHE A 30 -37.82 14.19 0.94
N PRO A 31 -38.42 15.16 1.64
CA PRO A 31 -39.43 16.03 1.05
C PRO A 31 -38.83 16.77 -0.16
N SER A 32 -39.69 17.14 -1.10
CA SER A 32 -39.43 17.85 -2.37
C SER A 32 -38.69 19.20 -2.26
N LEU A 33 -38.17 19.55 -1.09
CA LEU A 33 -37.33 20.72 -0.84
C LEU A 33 -35.82 20.48 -1.07
N PHE A 34 -35.41 19.30 -1.52
CA PHE A 34 -34.00 18.97 -1.77
C PHE A 34 -33.57 19.11 -3.24
N ASN A 35 -34.35 19.84 -4.06
CA ASN A 35 -33.93 20.22 -5.42
C ASN A 35 -33.37 21.65 -5.52
N SER A 36 -33.30 22.38 -4.38
CA SER A 36 -32.76 23.74 -4.32
C SER A 36 -31.50 23.89 -3.46
N VAL A 37 -30.99 22.80 -2.87
CA VAL A 37 -29.75 22.86 -2.08
C VAL A 37 -28.56 22.88 -3.03
N SER A 38 -28.04 24.08 -3.29
CA SER A 38 -26.75 24.27 -3.95
C SER A 38 -25.70 23.44 -3.22
N GLN A 39 -25.18 22.42 -3.89
CA GLN A 39 -24.11 21.56 -3.39
C GLN A 39 -22.97 22.43 -2.84
N PRO A 40 -22.38 22.11 -1.66
CA PRO A 40 -21.24 22.86 -1.16
C PRO A 40 -20.16 22.87 -2.23
N LYS A 41 -19.69 24.09 -2.55
CA LYS A 41 -18.63 24.34 -3.52
C LYS A 41 -17.32 24.54 -2.76
N ASN A 42 -16.20 24.09 -3.30
CA ASN A 42 -14.90 24.36 -2.71
C ASN A 42 -14.54 25.85 -2.88
N SER A 43 -13.40 26.29 -2.35
CA SER A 43 -12.92 27.69 -2.47
C SER A 43 -12.77 28.18 -3.92
N LEU A 44 -12.80 27.26 -4.91
CA LEU A 44 -12.76 27.52 -6.34
C LEU A 44 -14.14 27.41 -7.02
N GLY A 45 -15.23 27.32 -6.26
CA GLY A 45 -16.59 27.27 -6.82
C GLY A 45 -16.97 25.92 -7.45
N ARG A 46 -16.15 24.87 -7.33
CA ARG A 46 -16.42 23.54 -7.89
C ARG A 46 -17.15 22.62 -6.91
N PRO A 47 -18.08 21.76 -7.38
CA PRO A 47 -18.75 20.78 -6.52
C PRO A 47 -17.75 19.79 -5.93
N TRP A 48 -17.80 19.57 -4.61
CA TRP A 48 -16.90 18.65 -3.89
C TRP A 48 -16.96 17.19 -4.39
N LYS A 49 -18.02 16.82 -5.13
CA LYS A 49 -18.21 15.48 -5.68
C LYS A 49 -17.06 15.03 -6.60
N ARG A 50 -16.44 15.96 -7.35
CA ARG A 50 -15.27 15.64 -8.19
C ARG A 50 -14.00 15.41 -7.37
N ASP A 51 -13.80 16.22 -6.33
CA ASP A 51 -12.62 16.11 -5.45
C ASP A 51 -12.65 14.80 -4.65
N ILE A 52 -13.84 14.36 -4.20
CA ILE A 52 -14.01 13.08 -3.47
C ILE A 52 -13.71 11.88 -4.37
N ILE A 53 -14.16 11.87 -5.62
CA ILE A 53 -13.93 10.77 -6.58
C ILE A 53 -12.43 10.64 -6.88
N LEU A 54 -11.76 11.76 -7.18
CA LEU A 54 -10.31 11.80 -7.41
C LEU A 54 -9.52 11.30 -6.18
N CYS A 55 -9.98 11.60 -4.96
CA CYS A 55 -9.35 11.08 -3.74
C CYS A 55 -9.54 9.56 -3.59
N ILE A 56 -10.72 9.02 -3.90
CA ILE A 56 -10.99 7.57 -3.83
C ILE A 56 -10.13 6.82 -4.86
N GLU A 57 -10.03 7.35 -6.09
CA GLU A 57 -9.20 6.79 -7.16
C GLU A 57 -7.72 6.82 -6.78
N ALA A 58 -7.22 7.95 -6.28
CA ALA A 58 -5.85 8.05 -5.77
C ALA A 58 -5.57 7.09 -4.60
N MET A 59 -6.58 6.76 -3.78
CA MET A 59 -6.44 5.74 -2.73
C MET A 59 -6.32 4.33 -3.30
N LYS A 60 -7.07 3.97 -4.35
CA LYS A 60 -6.96 2.66 -5.01
C LYS A 60 -5.58 2.45 -5.65
N ASN A 61 -5.05 3.45 -6.36
CA ASN A 61 -3.71 3.37 -6.97
C ASN A 61 -2.65 3.05 -5.91
N ARG A 62 -2.73 3.76 -4.76
CA ARG A 62 -1.83 3.54 -3.62
C ARG A 62 -2.02 2.18 -2.97
N GLU A 63 -3.24 1.66 -2.92
CA GLU A 63 -3.52 0.35 -2.36
C GLU A 63 -2.90 -0.77 -3.21
N ILE A 64 -3.09 -0.73 -4.52
CA ILE A 64 -2.47 -1.69 -5.45
C ILE A 64 -0.94 -1.59 -5.40
N ALA A 65 -0.40 -0.36 -5.35
CA ALA A 65 1.03 -0.14 -5.20
C ALA A 65 1.58 -0.76 -3.90
N ARG A 66 0.86 -0.64 -2.78
CA ARG A 66 1.22 -1.32 -1.52
C ARG A 66 1.21 -2.84 -1.67
N ILE A 67 0.16 -3.42 -2.26
CA ILE A 67 0.10 -4.88 -2.48
C ILE A 67 1.27 -5.35 -3.36
N PHE A 68 1.61 -4.60 -4.41
CA PHE A 68 2.74 -4.95 -5.28
C PHE A 68 4.09 -4.85 -4.56
N ASN A 69 4.25 -3.88 -3.66
CA ASN A 69 5.41 -3.81 -2.78
C ASN A 69 5.47 -5.02 -1.85
N ASP A 70 4.37 -5.35 -1.17
CA ASP A 70 4.32 -6.52 -0.29
C ASP A 70 4.63 -7.82 -1.05
N ILE A 71 4.12 -8.00 -2.26
CA ILE A 71 4.48 -9.15 -3.11
C ILE A 71 6.00 -9.18 -3.34
N ALA A 72 6.61 -8.04 -3.65
CA ALA A 72 8.06 -7.97 -3.84
C ALA A 72 8.84 -8.29 -2.56
N ASP A 73 8.37 -7.82 -1.40
CA ASP A 73 8.94 -8.15 -0.09
C ASP A 73 8.90 -9.67 0.18
N LEU A 74 7.76 -10.30 -0.07
CA LEU A 74 7.59 -11.75 0.11
C LEU A 74 8.46 -12.56 -0.84
N LEU A 75 8.53 -12.16 -2.12
CA LEU A 75 9.38 -12.81 -3.12
C LEU A 75 10.87 -12.66 -2.77
N GLU A 76 11.26 -11.54 -2.18
CA GLU A 76 12.63 -11.29 -1.73
C GLU A 76 13.03 -12.15 -0.53
N ILE A 77 12.11 -12.35 0.43
CA ILE A 77 12.31 -13.30 1.55
C ILE A 77 12.48 -14.73 1.02
N LYS A 78 11.69 -15.12 0.03
CA LYS A 78 11.73 -16.45 -0.60
C LYS A 78 12.93 -16.67 -1.53
N ASP A 79 13.73 -15.64 -1.78
CA ASP A 79 14.81 -15.68 -2.78
C ASP A 79 14.34 -16.10 -4.18
N ASP A 80 13.13 -15.65 -4.57
CA ASP A 80 12.62 -15.88 -5.92
C ASP A 80 13.39 -15.01 -6.95
N ASN A 81 12.99 -15.10 -8.21
CA ASN A 81 13.65 -14.47 -9.34
C ASN A 81 13.83 -12.94 -9.13
N PRO A 82 15.08 -12.44 -9.11
CA PRO A 82 15.38 -11.01 -8.95
C PRO A 82 14.75 -10.10 -10.01
N PHE A 83 14.50 -10.62 -11.23
CA PHE A 83 13.81 -9.87 -12.28
C PHE A 83 12.34 -9.66 -11.94
N LYS A 84 11.67 -10.67 -11.37
CA LYS A 84 10.27 -10.54 -10.92
C LYS A 84 10.16 -9.55 -9.76
N ILE A 85 11.04 -9.65 -8.77
CA ILE A 85 11.08 -8.72 -7.62
C ILE A 85 11.22 -7.27 -8.13
N ARG A 86 12.18 -7.01 -9.01
CA ARG A 86 12.38 -5.68 -9.61
C ARG A 86 11.18 -5.21 -10.43
N ALA A 87 10.49 -6.10 -11.14
CA ALA A 87 9.29 -5.77 -11.90
C ALA A 87 8.16 -5.29 -10.98
N TYR A 88 7.87 -6.02 -9.90
CA TYR A 88 6.85 -5.61 -8.92
C TYR A 88 7.19 -4.27 -8.25
N ARG A 89 8.45 -4.06 -7.83
CA ARG A 89 8.89 -2.77 -7.26
C ARG A 89 8.72 -1.61 -8.23
N ARG A 90 9.11 -1.79 -9.49
CA ARG A 90 8.94 -0.76 -10.53
C ARG A 90 7.47 -0.47 -10.81
N ALA A 91 6.65 -1.51 -10.90
CA ALA A 91 5.22 -1.36 -11.09
C ALA A 91 4.58 -0.61 -9.91
N ALA A 92 4.91 -0.96 -8.66
CA ALA A 92 4.43 -0.25 -7.47
C ALA A 92 4.79 1.23 -7.49
N MET A 93 6.05 1.55 -7.80
CA MET A 93 6.53 2.95 -7.91
C MET A 93 5.77 3.73 -8.99
N ASN A 94 5.55 3.13 -10.16
CA ASN A 94 4.84 3.78 -11.25
C ASN A 94 3.34 3.93 -10.97
N LEU A 95 2.72 2.97 -10.28
CA LEU A 95 1.33 3.07 -9.83
C LEU A 95 1.15 4.18 -8.78
N GLU A 96 2.10 4.35 -7.87
CA GLU A 96 2.05 5.41 -6.85
C GLU A 96 2.25 6.81 -7.47
N ALA A 97 3.12 6.91 -8.49
CA ALA A 97 3.35 8.15 -9.23
C ALA A 97 2.29 8.45 -10.30
N LEU A 98 1.37 7.51 -10.57
CA LEU A 98 0.37 7.65 -11.62
C LEU A 98 -0.66 8.73 -11.25
N THR A 99 -0.73 9.78 -12.07
CA THR A 99 -1.73 10.84 -11.96
C THR A 99 -3.02 10.51 -12.71
N GLN A 100 -2.96 9.57 -13.65
CA GLN A 100 -4.12 9.06 -14.37
C GLN A 100 -4.93 8.08 -13.51
N ASP A 101 -6.24 8.04 -13.78
CA ASP A 101 -7.16 7.11 -13.15
C ASP A 101 -6.95 5.68 -13.68
N LEU A 102 -6.64 4.75 -12.77
CA LEU A 102 -6.52 3.33 -13.10
C LEU A 102 -7.86 2.74 -13.55
N ASP A 103 -9.00 3.21 -13.04
CA ASP A 103 -10.31 2.66 -13.42
C ASP A 103 -10.55 2.86 -14.92
N THR A 104 -10.14 4.00 -15.46
CA THR A 104 -10.18 4.31 -16.90
C THR A 104 -9.23 3.42 -17.69
N LEU A 105 -7.98 3.27 -17.26
CA LEU A 105 -6.99 2.43 -17.96
C LEU A 105 -7.38 0.94 -17.96
N VAL A 106 -8.04 0.46 -16.91
CA VAL A 106 -8.59 -0.90 -16.84
C VAL A 106 -9.71 -1.10 -17.85
N LYS A 107 -10.63 -0.12 -17.98
CA LYS A 107 -11.78 -0.20 -18.90
C LYS A 107 -11.36 -0.17 -20.37
N GLU A 108 -10.35 0.63 -20.70
CA GLU A 108 -9.83 0.76 -22.05
C GLU A 108 -8.79 -0.31 -22.42
N ASP A 109 -8.49 -1.24 -21.51
CA ASP A 109 -7.45 -2.26 -21.65
C ASP A 109 -6.04 -1.69 -21.97
N ASN A 110 -5.77 -0.49 -21.46
CA ASN A 110 -4.55 0.28 -21.74
C ASN A 110 -3.53 0.22 -20.60
N LEU A 111 -3.67 -0.73 -19.66
CA LEU A 111 -2.74 -0.90 -18.53
C LEU A 111 -1.28 -1.13 -18.94
N ASN A 112 -1.06 -1.73 -20.11
CA ASN A 112 0.28 -1.98 -20.65
C ASN A 112 1.01 -0.69 -21.07
N GLN A 113 0.32 0.45 -21.13
CA GLN A 113 0.95 1.75 -21.39
C GLN A 113 1.72 2.27 -20.16
N ILE A 114 1.41 1.77 -18.97
CA ILE A 114 2.13 2.14 -17.75
C ILE A 114 3.53 1.50 -17.82
N PRO A 115 4.61 2.30 -17.76
CA PRO A 115 5.97 1.76 -17.81
C PRO A 115 6.18 0.68 -16.74
N GLY A 116 6.81 -0.43 -17.11
CA GLY A 116 7.09 -1.52 -16.16
C GLY A 116 5.89 -2.40 -15.80
N ILE A 117 4.70 -2.14 -16.33
CA ILE A 117 3.53 -3.03 -16.21
C ILE A 117 3.38 -3.82 -17.52
N GLY A 118 3.76 -5.09 -17.48
CA GLY A 118 3.51 -6.03 -18.57
C GLY A 118 2.16 -6.74 -18.43
N LYS A 119 1.85 -7.65 -19.35
CA LYS A 119 0.59 -8.42 -19.40
C LYS A 119 0.26 -9.09 -18.06
N ASP A 120 1.20 -9.83 -17.49
CA ASP A 120 0.99 -10.55 -16.22
C ASP A 120 0.63 -9.62 -15.05
N LEU A 121 1.26 -8.44 -14.97
CA LEU A 121 0.97 -7.46 -13.92
C LEU A 121 -0.35 -6.76 -14.18
N ALA A 122 -0.66 -6.44 -15.43
CA ALA A 122 -1.94 -5.88 -15.84
C ALA A 122 -3.10 -6.83 -15.51
N GLU A 123 -2.93 -8.14 -15.72
CA GLU A 123 -3.92 -9.15 -15.32
C GLU A 123 -4.17 -9.17 -13.83
N LYS A 124 -3.12 -9.05 -12.99
CA LYS A 124 -3.27 -8.95 -11.52
C LYS A 124 -4.00 -7.69 -11.08
N ILE A 125 -3.77 -6.57 -11.76
CA ILE A 125 -4.53 -5.33 -11.52
C ILE A 125 -6.00 -5.57 -11.85
N LYS A 126 -6.31 -6.13 -13.03
CA LYS A 126 -7.69 -6.47 -13.41
C LYS A 126 -8.35 -7.44 -12.43
N GLU A 127 -7.60 -8.41 -11.92
CA GLU A 127 -8.07 -9.35 -10.90
C GLU A 127 -8.49 -8.61 -9.63
N TYR A 128 -7.63 -7.74 -9.11
CA TYR A 128 -7.92 -6.91 -7.95
C TYR A 128 -9.19 -6.07 -8.15
N TYR A 129 -9.39 -5.51 -9.34
CA TYR A 129 -10.60 -4.75 -9.68
C TYR A 129 -11.88 -5.59 -9.70
N LYS A 130 -11.79 -6.88 -10.00
CA LYS A 130 -12.94 -7.80 -10.06
C LYS A 130 -13.27 -8.41 -8.71
N THR A 131 -12.26 -8.80 -7.94
CA THR A 131 -12.42 -9.62 -6.73
C THR A 131 -12.08 -8.87 -5.44
N GLY A 132 -11.40 -7.73 -5.53
CA GLY A 132 -10.82 -7.01 -4.40
C GLY A 132 -9.54 -7.64 -3.83
N LYS A 133 -9.05 -8.72 -4.44
CA LYS A 133 -7.87 -9.47 -3.97
C LYS A 133 -7.01 -9.93 -5.15
N ILE A 134 -5.75 -10.24 -4.87
CA ILE A 134 -4.85 -10.87 -5.85
C ILE A 134 -4.51 -12.25 -5.32
N GLN A 135 -4.95 -13.29 -6.00
CA GLN A 135 -4.79 -14.67 -5.54
C GLN A 135 -3.32 -15.00 -5.28
N GLY A 136 -2.42 -14.59 -6.17
CA GLY A 136 -0.98 -14.80 -6.00
C GLY A 136 -0.38 -14.12 -4.76
N TYR A 137 -0.98 -13.02 -4.27
CA TYR A 137 -0.55 -12.38 -3.02
C TYR A 137 -1.01 -13.18 -1.79
N GLU A 138 -2.26 -13.65 -1.81
CA GLU A 138 -2.82 -14.48 -0.74
C GLU A 138 -2.09 -15.82 -0.61
N ASP A 139 -1.66 -16.41 -1.72
CA ASP A 139 -0.91 -17.66 -1.72
C ASP A 139 0.51 -17.44 -1.18
N LEU A 140 1.20 -16.36 -1.59
CA LEU A 140 2.51 -16.01 -1.04
C LEU A 140 2.48 -15.76 0.47
N LYS A 141 1.41 -15.15 1.00
CA LYS A 141 1.24 -14.96 2.44
C LYS A 141 1.17 -16.26 3.23
N LYS A 142 0.63 -17.34 2.64
CA LYS A 142 0.52 -18.65 3.31
C LYS A 142 1.84 -19.40 3.32
N GLU A 143 2.67 -19.17 2.31
CA GLU A 143 3.98 -19.81 2.20
C GLU A 143 5.04 -19.19 3.12
N VAL A 144 4.92 -17.89 3.40
CA VAL A 144 5.84 -17.20 4.31
C VAL A 144 5.36 -17.34 5.77
N PRO A 145 6.21 -17.84 6.70
CA PRO A 145 5.85 -17.95 8.10
C PRO A 145 5.39 -16.61 8.70
N SER A 146 4.32 -16.64 9.51
CA SER A 146 3.75 -15.44 10.14
C SER A 146 4.78 -14.65 10.95
N ALA A 147 5.74 -15.33 11.59
CA ALA A 147 6.82 -14.70 12.32
C ALA A 147 7.68 -13.76 11.45
N LEU A 148 7.96 -14.14 10.19
CA LEU A 148 8.72 -13.28 9.28
C LEU A 148 7.90 -12.05 8.87
N LEU A 149 6.59 -12.22 8.69
CA LEU A 149 5.66 -11.12 8.42
C LEU A 149 5.57 -10.14 9.60
N GLU A 150 5.62 -10.65 10.84
CA GLU A 150 5.64 -9.82 12.04
C GLU A 150 6.94 -9.04 12.19
N MET A 151 8.08 -9.67 11.93
CA MET A 151 9.38 -8.99 11.93
C MET A 151 9.45 -7.84 10.92
N MET A 152 8.81 -7.98 9.74
CA MET A 152 8.74 -6.89 8.76
C MET A 152 7.94 -5.67 9.22
N LYS A 153 7.09 -5.79 10.24
CA LYS A 153 6.36 -4.64 10.79
C LYS A 153 7.27 -3.76 11.65
N ILE A 154 8.42 -4.27 12.09
CA ILE A 154 9.37 -3.54 12.92
C ILE A 154 10.06 -2.46 12.05
N PRO A 155 10.01 -1.18 12.47
CA PRO A 155 10.62 -0.10 11.70
C PRO A 155 12.12 -0.31 11.45
N GLY A 156 12.52 -0.28 10.18
CA GLY A 156 13.93 -0.47 9.78
C GLY A 156 14.34 -1.94 9.61
N VAL A 157 13.43 -2.89 9.82
CA VAL A 157 13.61 -4.30 9.46
C VAL A 157 12.98 -4.55 8.10
N GLY A 158 13.83 -4.61 7.06
CA GLY A 158 13.40 -4.88 5.69
C GLY A 158 13.47 -6.38 5.33
N PRO A 159 12.94 -6.78 4.16
CA PRO A 159 12.90 -8.17 3.71
C PRO A 159 14.29 -8.82 3.67
N LYS A 160 15.33 -8.07 3.24
CA LYS A 160 16.72 -8.54 3.24
C LYS A 160 17.23 -8.88 4.64
N THR A 161 16.89 -8.04 5.62
CA THR A 161 17.27 -8.24 7.01
C THR A 161 16.54 -9.43 7.59
N VAL A 162 15.23 -9.56 7.35
CA VAL A 162 14.43 -10.71 7.78
C VAL A 162 14.98 -12.02 7.20
N LYS A 163 15.30 -12.03 5.90
CA LYS A 163 15.95 -13.17 5.25
C LYS A 163 17.27 -13.53 5.91
N LEU A 164 18.14 -12.54 6.15
CA LEU A 164 19.43 -12.76 6.80
C LEU A 164 19.28 -13.34 8.21
N LEU A 165 18.33 -12.84 9.00
CA LEU A 165 18.04 -13.34 10.34
C LEU A 165 17.54 -14.79 10.29
N TYR A 166 16.66 -15.10 9.33
CA TYR A 166 16.16 -16.45 9.13
C TYR A 166 17.27 -17.42 8.70
N GLU A 167 18.12 -17.05 7.75
CA GLU A 167 19.19 -17.93 7.24
C GLU A 167 20.37 -18.09 8.20
N LYS A 168 20.82 -17.01 8.86
CA LYS A 168 22.03 -17.01 9.69
C LYS A 168 21.77 -17.39 11.14
N LEU A 169 20.64 -16.94 11.68
CA LEU A 169 20.32 -17.08 13.10
C LEU A 169 19.12 -18.03 13.32
N ASN A 170 18.47 -18.50 12.25
CA ASN A 170 17.31 -19.40 12.31
C ASN A 170 16.19 -18.88 13.21
N VAL A 171 16.01 -17.56 13.23
CA VAL A 171 15.03 -16.90 14.09
C VAL A 171 13.63 -17.23 13.58
N LYS A 172 12.81 -17.81 14.45
CA LYS A 172 11.44 -18.23 14.10
C LYS A 172 10.36 -17.47 14.84
N SER A 173 10.71 -16.58 15.76
CA SER A 173 9.75 -15.77 16.51
C SER A 173 10.30 -14.38 16.85
N VAL A 174 9.40 -13.44 17.14
CA VAL A 174 9.76 -12.07 17.52
C VAL A 174 10.49 -12.05 18.86
N GLU A 175 10.12 -12.92 19.80
CA GLU A 175 10.77 -13.01 21.11
C GLU A 175 12.21 -13.51 21.00
N GLU A 176 12.48 -14.42 20.07
CA GLU A 176 13.84 -14.88 19.79
C GLU A 176 14.68 -13.74 19.18
N LEU A 177 14.09 -12.97 18.26
CA LEU A 177 14.74 -11.79 17.69
C LEU A 177 15.11 -10.76 18.78
N GLU A 178 14.19 -10.48 19.70
CA GLU A 178 14.39 -9.55 20.81
C GLU A 178 15.53 -10.02 21.73
N LYS A 179 15.59 -11.31 22.06
CA LYS A 179 16.68 -11.89 22.87
C LYS A 179 18.03 -11.75 22.18
N LEU A 180 18.08 -12.00 20.87
CA LEU A 180 19.31 -11.87 20.08
C LEU A 180 19.76 -10.41 19.98
N ALA A 181 18.83 -9.47 19.85
CA ALA A 181 19.08 -8.03 19.88
C ALA A 181 19.64 -7.57 21.25
N LYS A 182 18.99 -7.98 22.35
CA LYS A 182 19.46 -7.66 23.71
C LYS A 182 20.83 -8.27 24.02
N ALA A 183 21.12 -9.44 23.46
CA ALA A 183 22.43 -10.08 23.57
C ALA A 183 23.51 -9.44 22.68
N GLY A 184 23.17 -8.43 21.87
CA GLY A 184 24.09 -7.76 20.95
C GLY A 184 24.55 -8.64 19.78
N LYS A 185 23.87 -9.76 19.52
CA LYS A 185 24.23 -10.73 18.47
C LYS A 185 23.85 -10.27 17.06
N LEU A 186 23.08 -9.18 16.96
CA LEU A 186 22.72 -8.56 15.67
C LEU A 186 23.78 -7.60 15.16
N LYS A 187 24.69 -7.13 16.03
CA LYS A 187 25.77 -6.21 15.67
C LYS A 187 26.76 -6.88 14.71
N GLY A 188 27.09 -6.19 13.63
CA GLY A 188 28.05 -6.65 12.63
C GLY A 188 27.43 -7.50 11.52
N LEU A 189 26.14 -7.83 11.59
CA LEU A 189 25.44 -8.40 10.45
C LEU A 189 25.27 -7.37 9.32
N PRO A 190 25.48 -7.76 8.05
CA PRO A 190 25.35 -6.83 6.93
C PRO A 190 23.94 -6.23 6.87
N GLY A 191 23.87 -4.90 6.83
CA GLY A 191 22.60 -4.17 6.79
C GLY A 191 21.93 -3.93 8.14
N ILE A 192 22.49 -4.43 9.27
CA ILE A 192 22.01 -4.11 10.62
C ILE A 192 22.91 -3.04 11.22
N GLN A 193 22.34 -1.86 11.44
CA GLN A 193 22.99 -0.74 12.14
C GLN A 193 22.51 -0.68 13.59
N SER A 194 23.23 0.06 14.44
CA SER A 194 22.84 0.29 15.84
C SER A 194 21.40 0.81 15.97
N LYS A 195 20.97 1.68 15.04
CA LYS A 195 19.60 2.21 15.01
C LYS A 195 18.56 1.13 14.69
N THR A 196 18.87 0.20 13.80
CA THR A 196 17.98 -0.93 13.47
C THR A 196 17.83 -1.86 14.67
N GLU A 197 18.93 -2.16 15.37
CA GLU A 197 18.91 -2.97 16.59
C GLU A 197 18.09 -2.31 17.70
N GLU A 198 18.25 -1.00 17.90
CA GLU A 198 17.40 -0.25 18.83
C GLU A 198 15.92 -0.31 18.46
N ASN A 199 15.59 -0.19 17.18
CA ASN A 199 14.20 -0.28 16.73
C ASN A 199 13.63 -1.69 16.95
N ILE A 200 14.43 -2.73 16.78
CA ILE A 200 14.04 -4.12 17.09
C ILE A 200 13.76 -4.31 18.58
N ILE A 201 14.51 -3.63 19.46
CA ILE A 201 14.27 -3.71 20.91
C ILE A 201 13.05 -2.89 21.34
N LYS A 202 12.71 -1.82 20.61
CA LYS A 202 11.62 -0.89 20.94
C LYS A 202 10.27 -1.24 20.30
N GLY A 203 10.28 -1.88 19.13
CA GLY A 203 9.10 -2.18 18.32
C GLY A 203 8.54 -3.56 18.58
#